data_AF-A0A3C2DHH5-F1
#
_entry.id   AF-A0A3C2DHH5-F1
#
_cell.length_a   1.000
_cell.length_b   1.000
_cell.length_c   1.000
_cell.angle_alpha   90.00
_cell.angle_beta   90.00
_cell.angle_gamma   90.00
#
_symmetry.space_group_name_H-M   'P 1'
#
loop_
_entity.id
_entity.type
_entity.pdbx_description
1 polymer ?
#
loop_
_entity_poly.entity_id
_entity_poly.type
_entity_poly.pdbx_seq_one_letter_code
_entity_poly.pdbx_strand_id
1 'polypeptide(L)'
;AAALLIVELDGLPGGVATEVEQVRDIGIGHGARTVRVAADEDERARIWKGRRSAFGAIAVIKPDYYLNDTVIPRTRLAEVLTRVYEVADERNLIVMNVFHAGDG
;
A
#
# COMPACT_ATOMS: atom_id res chain seq x y z
N ALA A 1 -9.54 -8.52 -1.05
CA ALA A 1 -8.78 -7.83 0.03
C ALA A 1 -9.21 -6.37 0.05
N ALA A 2 -9.34 -5.73 1.22
CA ALA A 2 -9.74 -4.32 1.29
C ALA A 2 -8.56 -3.35 1.15
N ALA A 3 -7.33 -3.79 1.44
CA ALA A 3 -6.09 -3.04 1.24
C ALA A 3 -4.88 -4.01 1.15
N LEU A 4 -3.74 -3.50 0.67
CA LEU A 4 -2.43 -4.15 0.69
C LEU A 4 -1.39 -3.16 1.20
N LEU A 5 -0.55 -3.59 2.14
CA LEU A 5 0.63 -2.84 2.60
C LEU A 5 1.88 -3.57 2.12
N ILE A 6 2.81 -2.83 1.52
CA ILE A 6 4.15 -3.32 1.17
C ILE A 6 5.13 -2.64 2.12
N VAL A 7 5.97 -3.44 2.76
CA VAL A 7 7.05 -2.97 3.64
C VAL A 7 8.36 -3.49 3.07
N GLU A 8 9.33 -2.60 2.91
CA GLU A 8 10.69 -2.92 2.50
C GLU A 8 11.63 -2.55 3.65
N LEU A 9 12.56 -3.45 3.94
CA LEU A 9 13.55 -3.32 5.00
C LEU A 9 14.92 -3.43 4.36
N ASP A 10 15.84 -2.54 4.73
CA ASP A 10 17.21 -2.51 4.24
C ASP A 10 18.17 -2.44 5.42
N GLY A 11 19.27 -3.19 5.34
CA GLY A 11 20.23 -3.30 6.43
C GLY A 11 21.06 -4.57 6.39
N LEU A 12 21.75 -4.86 7.50
CA LEU A 12 22.56 -6.07 7.61
C LEU A 12 21.66 -7.32 7.68
N PRO A 13 22.06 -8.46 7.05
CA PRO A 13 21.20 -9.63 6.93
C PRO A 13 20.59 -10.13 8.26
N GLY A 14 21.38 -10.16 9.34
CA GLY A 14 20.89 -10.58 10.66
C GLY A 14 19.89 -9.60 11.30
N GLY A 15 20.04 -8.29 11.02
CA GLY A 15 19.10 -7.27 11.47
C GLY A 15 17.78 -7.35 10.72
N VAL A 16 17.86 -7.37 9.38
CA VAL A 16 16.69 -7.45 8.49
C VAL A 16 15.84 -8.68 8.80
N ALA A 17 16.45 -9.85 9.03
CA ALA A 17 15.70 -11.05 9.38
C ALA A 17 14.89 -10.87 10.67
N THR A 18 15.45 -10.20 11.68
CA THR A 18 14.75 -9.92 12.94
C THR A 18 13.61 -8.91 12.74
N GLU A 19 13.86 -7.85 11.96
CA GLU A 19 12.86 -6.80 11.67
C GLU A 19 11.70 -7.34 10.82
N VAL A 20 11.96 -8.24 9.87
CA VAL A 20 10.91 -8.92 9.08
C VAL A 20 9.94 -9.66 10.00
N GLU A 21 10.47 -10.40 10.98
CA GLU A 21 9.63 -11.13 11.94
C GLU A 21 8.82 -10.15 12.81
N GLN A 22 9.42 -9.05 13.26
CA GLN A 22 8.70 -8.01 14.00
C GLN A 22 7.57 -7.38 13.18
N VAL A 23 7.82 -7.02 11.92
CA VAL A 23 6.80 -6.46 11.01
C VAL A 23 5.66 -7.46 10.79
N ARG A 24 5.99 -8.75 10.60
CA ARG A 24 4.98 -9.81 10.46
C ARG A 24 4.11 -9.88 11.71
N ASP A 25 4.72 -9.95 12.89
CA ASP A 25 3.99 -10.13 14.15
C ASP A 25 3.12 -8.90 14.45
N ILE A 26 3.62 -7.68 14.18
CA ILE A 26 2.83 -6.44 14.26
C ILE A 26 1.62 -6.51 13.31
N GLY A 27 1.84 -6.90 12.05
CA GLY A 27 0.79 -7.00 11.05
C GLY A 27 -0.31 -7.97 11.46
N ILE A 28 0.06 -9.19 11.86
CA ILE A 28 -0.88 -10.21 12.35
C ILE A 28 -1.61 -9.70 13.61
N GLY A 29 -0.90 -9.11 14.56
CA GLY A 29 -1.46 -8.53 15.77
C GLY A 29 -2.49 -7.42 15.52
N HIS A 30 -2.41 -6.74 14.37
CA HIS A 30 -3.35 -5.71 13.92
C HIS A 30 -4.34 -6.20 12.85
N GLY A 31 -4.50 -7.51 12.70
CA GLY A 31 -5.56 -8.12 11.87
C GLY A 31 -5.19 -8.35 10.40
N ALA A 32 -3.91 -8.32 10.03
CA ALA A 32 -3.48 -8.77 8.72
C ALA A 32 -3.88 -10.24 8.52
N ARG A 33 -4.62 -10.54 7.44
CA ARG A 33 -5.10 -11.89 7.15
C ARG A 33 -4.01 -12.80 6.59
N THR A 34 -3.05 -12.21 5.89
CA THR A 34 -1.93 -12.90 5.24
C THR A 34 -0.72 -11.98 5.23
N VAL A 35 0.44 -12.52 5.58
CA VAL A 35 1.72 -11.83 5.41
C VAL A 35 2.60 -12.71 4.53
N ARG A 36 3.21 -12.12 3.50
CA ARG A 36 4.09 -12.82 2.55
C ARG A 36 5.42 -12.11 2.52
N VAL A 37 6.47 -12.85 2.87
CA VAL A 37 7.86 -12.39 2.79
C VAL A 37 8.42 -12.86 1.44
N ALA A 38 9.11 -11.98 0.73
CA ALA A 38 9.79 -12.36 -0.51
C ALA A 38 10.90 -13.37 -0.20
N ALA A 39 10.93 -14.50 -0.89
CA ALA A 39 11.95 -15.53 -0.72
C ALA A 39 13.29 -15.14 -1.35
N ASP A 40 13.26 -14.32 -2.40
CA ASP A 40 14.42 -13.91 -3.17
C ASP A 40 14.20 -12.53 -3.83
N GLU A 41 15.28 -12.05 -4.45
CA GLU A 41 15.32 -10.77 -5.17
C GLU A 41 14.33 -10.72 -6.33
N ASP A 42 14.12 -11.84 -7.02
CA ASP A 42 13.16 -11.92 -8.13
C ASP A 42 11.72 -11.77 -7.63
N GLU A 43 11.38 -12.37 -6.49
CA GLU A 43 10.09 -12.21 -5.85
C GLU A 43 9.88 -10.78 -5.33
N ARG A 44 10.91 -10.20 -4.71
CA ARG A 44 10.91 -8.78 -4.29
C ARG A 44 10.60 -7.88 -5.48
N ALA A 45 11.30 -8.09 -6.60
CA ALA A 45 11.09 -7.34 -7.83
C ALA A 45 9.68 -7.51 -8.41
N ARG A 46 9.09 -8.72 -8.34
CA ARG A 46 7.71 -8.98 -8.77
C ARG A 46 6.67 -8.23 -7.92
N ILE A 47 6.84 -8.20 -6.60
CA ILE A 47 5.95 -7.44 -5.68
C ILE A 47 5.99 -5.96 -6.06
N TRP A 48 7.19 -5.40 -6.21
CA TRP A 48 7.38 -4.01 -6.57
C TRP A 48 6.88 -3.66 -7.98
N LYS A 49 7.04 -4.56 -8.94
CA LYS A 49 6.45 -4.41 -10.28
C LYS A 49 4.94 -4.28 -10.19
N GLY A 50 4.27 -5.14 -9.39
CA GLY A 50 2.84 -5.06 -9.15
C GLY A 50 2.40 -3.68 -8.65
N ARG A 51 3.09 -3.13 -7.64
CA ARG A 51 2.83 -1.77 -7.13
C ARG A 51 2.99 -0.70 -8.22
N ARG A 52 4.11 -0.73 -8.95
CA ARG A 52 4.39 0.27 -10.01
C ARG A 52 3.38 0.22 -11.16
N SER A 53 2.82 -0.96 -11.44
CA SER A 53 1.84 -1.14 -12.51
C SER A 53 0.43 -0.65 -12.16
N ALA A 54 0.15 -0.22 -10.93
CA ALA A 54 -1.19 0.18 -10.51
C ALA A 54 -1.79 1.31 -11.37
N PHE A 55 -0.99 2.34 -11.70
CA PHE A 55 -1.45 3.46 -12.56
C PHE A 55 -1.67 3.04 -14.02
N GLY A 56 -0.84 2.14 -14.55
CA GLY A 56 -1.05 1.58 -15.88
C GLY A 56 -2.32 0.73 -15.94
N ALA A 57 -2.60 -0.04 -14.88
CA ALA A 57 -3.81 -0.85 -14.80
C ALA A 57 -5.09 0.00 -14.78
N ILE A 58 -5.10 1.13 -14.06
CA ILE A 58 -6.28 2.01 -14.07
C ILE A 58 -6.48 2.67 -15.43
N ALA A 59 -5.42 3.09 -16.11
CA ALA A 59 -5.54 3.69 -17.43
C ALA A 59 -6.15 2.72 -18.47
N VAL A 60 -5.99 1.41 -18.28
CA VAL A 60 -6.67 0.39 -19.10
C VAL A 60 -8.15 0.26 -18.75
N ILE A 61 -8.53 0.39 -17.48
CA ILE A 61 -9.92 0.22 -16.99
C ILE A 61 -10.75 1.50 -17.22
N LYS A 62 -10.16 2.67 -16.94
CA LYS A 62 -10.71 4.02 -17.07
C LYS A 62 -9.62 4.94 -17.65
N PRO A 63 -9.53 5.07 -18.99
CA PRO A 63 -8.52 5.88 -19.65
C PRO A 63 -8.56 7.36 -19.24
N ASP A 64 -9.78 7.88 -19.07
CA ASP A 64 -10.02 9.25 -18.63
C ASP A 64 -10.17 9.29 -17.11
N TYR A 65 -9.04 9.41 -16.40
CA TYR A 65 -9.02 9.54 -14.94
C TYR A 65 -8.22 10.77 -14.49
N TYR A 66 -8.57 11.27 -13.31
CA TYR A 66 -7.80 12.32 -12.65
C TYR A 66 -6.84 11.70 -11.64
N LEU A 67 -5.56 12.05 -11.75
CA LEU A 67 -4.54 11.74 -10.75
C LEU A 67 -4.37 12.96 -9.85
N ASN A 68 -4.56 12.78 -8.54
CA ASN A 68 -4.31 13.80 -7.55
C ASN A 68 -3.19 13.31 -6.63
N ASP A 69 -2.17 14.15 -6.47
CA ASP A 69 -1.05 13.91 -5.56
C ASP A 69 -1.14 14.90 -4.40
N THR A 70 -1.14 14.37 -3.17
CA THR A 70 -1.37 15.16 -1.96
C THR A 70 -0.59 14.57 -0.80
N VAL A 71 -0.11 15.45 0.08
CA VAL A 71 0.54 15.10 1.34
C VAL A 71 -0.49 15.04 2.47
N ILE A 72 -0.44 13.97 3.28
CA ILE A 72 -1.37 13.75 4.40
C ILE A 72 -0.57 13.47 5.66
N PRO A 73 -0.81 14.20 6.78
CA PRO A 73 -0.21 13.84 8.05
C PRO A 73 -0.52 12.38 8.40
N ARG A 74 0.51 11.56 8.64
CA ARG A 74 0.36 10.11 8.89
C ARG A 74 -0.69 9.76 9.94
N THR A 75 -0.79 10.57 10.99
CA THR A 75 -1.77 10.41 12.08
C THR A 75 -3.22 10.61 11.65
N ARG A 76 -3.45 11.21 10.46
CA ARG A 76 -4.76 11.48 9.87
C ARG A 76 -5.05 10.66 8.61
N LEU A 77 -4.14 9.79 8.18
CA LEU A 77 -4.29 9.01 6.95
C LEU A 77 -5.60 8.21 6.92
N ALA A 78 -5.93 7.49 8.02
CA ALA A 78 -7.15 6.71 8.10
C ALA A 78 -8.43 7.58 8.02
N GLU A 79 -8.42 8.73 8.70
CA GLU A 79 -9.53 9.70 8.68
C GLU A 79 -9.74 10.25 7.26
N VAL A 80 -8.67 10.68 6.60
CA VAL A 80 -8.74 11.23 5.24
C VAL A 80 -9.21 10.19 4.23
N LEU A 81 -8.67 8.97 4.26
CA LEU A 81 -9.11 7.90 3.35
C LEU A 81 -10.59 7.57 3.54
N THR A 82 -11.06 7.51 4.80
CA THR A 82 -12.48 7.29 5.11
C THR A 82 -13.33 8.38 4.46
N ARG A 83 -12.97 9.66 4.66
CA ARG A 83 -13.74 10.77 4.08
C ARG A 83 -13.69 10.78 2.55
N VAL A 84 -12.56 10.44 1.95
CA VAL A 84 -12.43 10.33 0.48
C VAL A 84 -13.40 9.28 -0.06
N TYR A 85 -13.50 8.11 0.57
CA TYR A 85 -14.42 7.06 0.13
C TYR A 85 -15.88 7.43 0.35
N GLU A 86 -16.23 8.11 1.45
CA GLU A 86 -17.58 8.65 1.67
C GLU A 86 -17.99 9.65 0.58
N VAL A 87 -17.12 10.63 0.29
CA VAL A 87 -17.39 11.63 -0.76
C VAL A 87 -17.48 10.97 -2.13
N ALA A 88 -16.66 9.96 -2.41
CA ALA A 88 -16.73 9.22 -3.66
C ALA A 88 -18.08 8.51 -3.82
N ASP A 89 -18.58 7.87 -2.77
CA ASP A 89 -19.88 7.20 -2.77
C ASP A 89 -21.05 8.19 -2.94
N GLU A 90 -21.04 9.29 -2.17
CA GLU A 90 -22.03 10.39 -2.27
C GLU A 90 -22.12 10.97 -3.69
N ARG A 91 -21.02 10.94 -4.45
CA ARG A 91 -20.89 11.52 -5.79
C ARG A 91 -20.89 10.47 -6.91
N ASN A 92 -21.07 9.19 -6.59
CA ASN A 92 -21.00 8.08 -7.53
C ASN A 92 -19.69 8.09 -8.37
N LEU A 93 -18.56 8.34 -7.70
CA LEU A 93 -17.23 8.35 -8.28
C LEU A 93 -16.48 7.06 -7.93
N ILE A 94 -15.74 6.55 -8.90
CA ILE A 94 -14.78 5.46 -8.66
C ILE A 94 -13.46 6.09 -8.23
N VAL A 95 -12.99 5.72 -7.04
CA VAL A 95 -11.72 6.19 -6.49
C VAL A 95 -10.83 5.01 -6.14
N MET A 96 -9.54 5.15 -6.45
CA MET A 96 -8.49 4.25 -6.00
C MET A 96 -7.35 5.04 -5.36
N ASN A 97 -6.70 4.44 -4.37
CA ASN A 97 -5.59 5.06 -3.66
C ASN A 97 -4.35 4.16 -3.75
N VAL A 98 -3.22 4.76 -4.13
CA VAL A 98 -1.88 4.15 -4.09
C VAL A 98 -0.94 5.23 -3.59
N PHE A 99 -0.30 5.00 -2.45
CA PHE A 99 0.48 6.03 -1.77
C PHE A 99 1.61 5.41 -0.94
N HIS A 100 2.51 6.26 -0.48
CA HIS A 100 3.52 5.91 0.52
C HIS A 100 2.90 6.16 1.90
N ALA A 101 2.63 5.12 2.67
CA ALA A 101 1.97 5.27 3.97
C ALA A 101 2.90 5.81 5.08
N GLY A 102 4.22 5.66 4.88
CA GLY A 102 5.27 6.01 5.85
C GLY A 102 5.82 7.42 5.69
N ASP A 103 5.65 8.02 4.51
CA ASP A 103 6.05 9.37 4.18
C ASP A 103 4.77 10.19 4.06
N GLY A 104 4.60 11.20 4.92
CA GLY A 104 3.39 12.01 4.96
C GLY A 104 3.27 12.90 3.74
#